data_AF-A0A2V9BT85-F1
#
_entry.id   AF-A0A2V9BT85-F1
#
_cell.length_a   1.000
_cell.length_b   1.000
_cell.length_c   1.000
_cell.angle_alpha   90.00
_cell.angle_beta   90.00
_cell.angle_gamma   90.00
#
_symmetry.space_group_name_H-M   'P 1'
#
loop_
_entity.id
_entity.type
_entity.pdbx_description
1 polymer ?
#
loop_
_entity_poly.entity_id
_entity_poly.type
_entity_poly.pdbx_seq_one_letter_code
_entity_poly.pdbx_strand_id
1 'polypeptide(L)'
;QRMLMPLVIELSPRQIVTFEKIAEELGANGFEVELMGPKSVAIQAVPAGIAAPDAEKLLREILDGIERESTAISIETLQAKIAASTACHAAIKVNMPLEHSKMEWLLDALAKTDCPMSCPHGRPVVLRYSVKEIEKAFHRI
;
A
#
# COMPACT_ATOMS: atom_id res chain seq x y z
N GLN A 1 -9.27 7.56 7.32
CA GLN A 1 -8.92 8.09 8.66
C GLN A 1 -8.51 9.54 8.51
N ARG A 2 -9.19 10.46 9.20
CA ARG A 2 -8.77 11.87 9.23
C ARG A 2 -7.56 12.07 10.13
N MET A 3 -6.68 12.96 9.69
CA MET A 3 -5.51 13.39 10.41
C MET A 3 -5.91 14.35 11.55
N LEU A 4 -5.19 14.32 12.66
CA LEU A 4 -5.41 15.29 13.76
C LEU A 4 -5.07 16.73 13.32
N MET A 5 -4.03 16.86 12.50
CA MET A 5 -3.65 18.10 11.83
C MET A 5 -3.36 17.77 10.37
N PRO A 6 -3.83 18.57 9.39
CA PRO A 6 -3.48 18.39 8.00
C PRO A 6 -1.96 18.40 7.81
N LEU A 7 -1.44 17.45 7.03
CA LEU A 7 -0.03 17.39 6.68
C LEU A 7 0.17 18.12 5.34
N VAL A 8 0.85 19.26 5.37
CA VAL A 8 1.16 20.03 4.16
C VAL A 8 2.52 19.61 3.64
N ILE A 9 2.58 19.25 2.35
CA ILE A 9 3.81 18.83 1.69
C ILE A 9 4.00 19.57 0.37
N GLU A 10 5.25 19.81 0.01
CA GLU A 10 5.60 20.33 -1.31
C GLU A 10 5.78 19.19 -2.31
N LEU A 11 5.18 19.35 -3.49
CA LEU A 11 5.29 18.41 -4.60
C LEU A 11 6.14 19.02 -5.72
N SER A 12 6.83 18.16 -6.46
CA SER A 12 7.49 18.60 -7.69
C SER A 12 6.44 19.07 -8.72
N PRO A 13 6.81 19.93 -9.70
CA PRO A 13 5.87 20.33 -10.75
C PRO A 13 5.24 19.14 -11.49
N ARG A 14 5.98 18.04 -11.65
CA ARG A 14 5.47 16.82 -12.28
C ARG A 14 4.48 16.08 -11.38
N GLN A 15 4.78 15.99 -10.09
CA GLN A 15 3.88 15.39 -9.10
C GLN A 15 2.56 16.17 -8.98
N ILE A 16 2.58 17.50 -9.10
CA ILE A 16 1.35 18.31 -9.16
C ILE A 16 0.49 17.92 -10.36
N VAL A 17 1.08 17.84 -11.56
CA VAL A 17 0.35 17.44 -12.77
C VAL A 17 -0.21 16.03 -12.65
N THR A 18 0.53 15.09 -12.04
CA THR A 18 0.02 13.75 -11.79
C THR A 18 -1.11 13.76 -10.77
N PHE A 19 -0.95 14.51 -9.67
CA PHE A 19 -1.95 14.65 -8.62
C PHE A 19 -3.28 15.16 -9.17
N GLU A 20 -3.27 16.23 -9.96
CA GLU A 20 -4.48 16.80 -10.58
C GLU A 20 -5.22 15.79 -11.45
N LYS A 21 -4.50 14.86 -12.09
CA LYS A 21 -5.11 13.81 -12.94
C LYS A 21 -5.75 12.68 -12.15
N ILE A 22 -5.31 12.43 -10.92
CA ILE A 22 -5.71 11.25 -10.14
C ILE A 22 -6.41 11.59 -8.82
N ALA A 23 -6.69 12.87 -8.58
CA ALA A 23 -7.23 13.36 -7.31
C ALA A 23 -8.57 12.68 -6.96
N GLU A 24 -9.41 12.43 -7.97
CA GLU A 24 -10.67 11.71 -7.80
C GLU A 24 -10.44 10.26 -7.37
N GLU A 25 -9.49 9.55 -8.00
CA GLU A 25 -9.17 8.17 -7.67
C GLU A 25 -8.46 8.03 -6.32
N LEU A 26 -7.67 9.02 -5.91
CA LEU A 26 -7.15 9.13 -4.54
C LEU A 26 -8.33 9.23 -3.55
N GLY A 27 -9.32 10.07 -3.85
CA GLY A 27 -10.57 10.18 -3.09
C GLY A 27 -11.30 8.85 -2.96
N ALA A 28 -11.52 8.15 -4.07
CA ALA A 28 -12.17 6.85 -4.12
C ALA A 28 -11.43 5.77 -3.30
N ASN A 29 -10.13 5.94 -3.08
CA ASN A 29 -9.30 5.04 -2.28
C ASN A 29 -9.11 5.50 -0.83
N GLY A 30 -9.83 6.53 -0.37
CA GLY A 30 -9.87 6.95 1.03
C GLY A 30 -8.85 8.02 1.44
N PHE A 31 -8.28 8.73 0.46
CA PHE A 31 -7.48 9.94 0.69
C PHE A 31 -8.37 11.18 0.64
N GLU A 32 -8.13 12.16 1.51
CA GLU A 32 -8.63 13.54 1.34
C GLU A 32 -7.38 14.42 1.19
N VAL A 33 -7.07 14.81 -0.05
CA VAL A 33 -5.87 15.60 -0.37
C VAL A 33 -6.29 16.77 -1.27
N GLU A 34 -5.90 17.98 -0.92
CA GLU A 34 -6.30 19.20 -1.61
C GLU A 34 -5.09 20.08 -1.93
N LEU A 35 -5.16 20.86 -3.01
CA LEU A 35 -4.13 21.85 -3.35
C LEU A 35 -4.12 22.99 -2.31
N MET A 36 -2.94 23.33 -1.83
CA MET A 36 -2.69 24.48 -0.96
C MET A 36 -1.67 25.42 -1.62
N GLY A 37 -2.02 25.99 -2.76
CA GLY A 37 -1.14 26.83 -3.57
C GLY A 37 -0.51 26.09 -4.75
N PRO A 38 0.48 26.70 -5.45
CA PRO A 38 0.93 26.22 -6.75
C PRO A 38 1.84 24.98 -6.71
N LYS A 39 2.40 24.64 -5.54
CA LYS A 39 3.39 23.55 -5.40
C LYS A 39 3.15 22.68 -4.17
N SER A 40 2.02 22.83 -3.50
CA SER A 40 1.79 22.20 -2.20
C SER A 40 0.39 21.61 -2.14
N VAL A 41 0.29 20.50 -1.42
CA VAL A 41 -0.98 19.83 -1.11
C VAL A 41 -1.09 19.64 0.40
N ALA A 42 -2.32 19.64 0.89
CA ALA A 42 -2.65 19.25 2.26
C ALA A 42 -3.33 17.89 2.29
N ILE A 43 -2.74 16.97 3.05
CA ILE A 43 -3.32 15.66 3.34
C ILE A 43 -4.17 15.78 4.60
N GLN A 44 -5.49 15.74 4.44
CA GLN A 44 -6.48 15.81 5.52
C GLN A 44 -6.90 14.42 5.99
N ALA A 45 -6.91 13.44 5.09
CA ALA A 45 -7.21 12.06 5.41
C ALA A 45 -6.41 11.08 4.55
N VAL A 46 -6.17 9.91 5.12
CA VAL A 46 -5.54 8.76 4.46
C VAL A 46 -6.34 7.49 4.78
N PRO A 47 -6.17 6.39 4.03
CA PRO A 47 -6.81 5.13 4.35
C PRO A 47 -6.51 4.66 5.77
N ALA A 48 -7.42 3.90 6.37
CA ALA A 48 -7.23 3.39 7.73
C ALA A 48 -5.99 2.48 7.81
N GLY A 49 -5.26 2.55 8.93
CA GLY A 49 -4.03 1.78 9.12
C GLY A 49 -2.76 2.44 8.58
N ILE A 50 -2.88 3.58 7.90
CA ILE A 50 -1.73 4.42 7.55
C ILE A 50 -1.42 5.35 8.72
N ALA A 51 -0.19 5.28 9.24
CA ALA A 51 0.27 6.21 10.25
C ALA A 51 0.54 7.58 9.63
N ALA A 52 0.27 8.67 10.38
CA ALA A 52 0.46 10.03 9.89
C ALA A 52 1.88 10.32 9.34
N PRO A 53 2.98 9.81 9.95
CA PRO A 53 4.33 9.98 9.39
C PRO A 53 4.54 9.30 8.03
N ASP A 54 3.77 8.26 7.72
CA ASP A 54 3.89 7.51 6.46
C ASP A 54 3.02 8.09 5.34
N ALA A 55 2.10 9.00 5.67
CA ALA A 55 1.15 9.58 4.71
C ALA A 55 1.83 10.31 3.54
N GLU A 56 2.83 11.14 3.84
CA GLU A 56 3.62 11.83 2.81
C GLU A 56 4.33 10.84 1.89
N LYS A 57 5.00 9.85 2.48
CA LYS A 57 5.75 8.85 1.74
C LYS A 57 4.84 8.04 0.82
N LEU A 58 3.69 7.59 1.34
CA LEU A 58 2.69 6.87 0.55
C LEU A 58 2.18 7.70 -0.63
N LEU A 59 1.83 8.97 -0.40
CA LEU A 59 1.36 9.84 -1.47
C LEU A 59 2.42 10.04 -2.55
N ARG A 60 3.67 10.31 -2.16
CA ARG A 60 4.78 10.46 -3.11
C ARG A 60 5.02 9.19 -3.91
N GLU A 61 5.03 8.02 -3.26
CA GLU A 61 5.23 6.73 -3.94
C GLU A 61 4.12 6.44 -4.95
N ILE A 62 2.86 6.78 -4.64
CA ILE A 62 1.75 6.67 -5.58
C ILE A 62 1.98 7.57 -6.80
N LEU A 63 2.28 8.85 -6.57
CA LEU A 63 2.49 9.83 -7.65
C LEU A 63 3.67 9.45 -8.54
N ASP A 64 4.79 9.06 -7.95
CA ASP A 64 6.00 8.65 -8.67
C ASP A 64 5.79 7.32 -9.43
N GLY A 65 5.02 6.39 -8.86
CA GLY A 65 4.67 5.13 -9.50
C GLY A 65 3.83 5.31 -10.76
N ILE A 66 2.92 6.29 -10.74
CA ILE A 66 2.08 6.63 -11.89
C ILE A 66 2.86 7.44 -12.93
N GLU A 67 3.75 8.35 -12.52
CA GLU A 67 4.59 9.13 -13.46
C GLU A 67 5.44 8.24 -14.36
N ARG A 68 5.97 7.13 -13.83
CA ARG A 68 6.86 6.23 -14.58
C ARG A 68 6.20 5.56 -15.78
N GLU A 69 4.87 5.58 -15.86
CA GLU A 69 4.15 5.00 -16.97
C GLU A 69 3.80 6.06 -18.01
N SER A 70 4.37 5.94 -19.21
CA SER A 70 4.21 6.88 -20.30
C SER A 70 2.85 6.79 -21.03
N THR A 71 1.99 5.86 -20.62
CA THR A 71 0.77 5.49 -21.35
C THR A 71 -0.46 5.79 -20.52
N ALA A 72 -1.57 6.13 -21.18
CA ALA A 72 -2.88 6.20 -20.53
C ALA A 72 -3.20 4.85 -19.88
N ILE A 73 -3.17 4.82 -18.55
CA ILE A 73 -3.58 3.68 -17.74
C ILE A 73 -5.09 3.67 -17.60
N SER A 74 -5.70 2.49 -17.55
CA SER A 74 -7.13 2.39 -17.25
C SER A 74 -7.40 2.78 -15.80
N ILE A 75 -8.63 3.21 -15.50
CA ILE A 75 -9.05 3.57 -14.14
C ILE A 75 -8.88 2.37 -13.20
N GLU A 76 -9.21 1.16 -13.66
CA GLU A 76 -9.07 -0.08 -12.88
C GLU A 76 -7.60 -0.34 -12.53
N THR A 77 -6.69 -0.11 -13.49
CA THR A 77 -5.25 -0.26 -13.29
C THR A 77 -4.72 0.77 -12.29
N LEU A 78 -5.19 2.00 -12.38
CA LEU A 78 -4.85 3.09 -11.45
C LEU A 78 -5.31 2.76 -10.02
N GLN A 79 -6.58 2.36 -9.86
CA GLN A 79 -7.12 1.96 -8.57
C GLN A 79 -6.37 0.78 -7.97
N ALA A 80 -6.05 -0.24 -8.76
CA ALA A 80 -5.28 -1.39 -8.30
C ALA A 80 -3.90 -0.99 -7.77
N LYS A 81 -3.22 -0.01 -8.40
CA LYS A 81 -1.92 0.49 -7.93
C LYS A 81 -2.03 1.29 -6.65
N ILE A 82 -3.00 2.18 -6.55
CA ILE A 82 -3.24 2.95 -5.32
C ILE A 82 -3.51 1.99 -4.16
N ALA A 83 -4.38 1.00 -4.38
CA ALA A 83 -4.69 -0.03 -3.40
C ALA A 83 -3.46 -0.87 -3.04
N ALA A 84 -2.65 -1.27 -4.01
CA ALA A 84 -1.42 -2.04 -3.77
C ALA A 84 -0.40 -1.25 -2.92
N SER A 85 -0.14 0.02 -3.26
CA SER A 85 0.75 0.90 -2.48
C SER A 85 0.21 1.09 -1.06
N THR A 86 -1.09 1.37 -0.94
CA THR A 86 -1.75 1.54 0.36
C THR A 86 -1.65 0.29 1.22
N ALA A 87 -1.97 -0.88 0.67
CA ALA A 87 -1.88 -2.16 1.37
C ALA A 87 -0.44 -2.45 1.82
N CYS A 88 0.54 -2.13 0.98
CA CYS A 88 1.95 -2.25 1.35
C CYS A 88 2.31 -1.38 2.54
N HIS A 89 1.85 -0.12 2.60
CA HIS A 89 2.13 0.78 3.72
C HIS A 89 1.39 0.38 5.00
N ALA A 90 0.12 -0.05 4.89
CA ALA A 90 -0.68 -0.52 6.01
C ALA A 90 -0.27 -1.89 6.56
N ALA A 91 0.55 -2.65 5.82
CA ALA A 91 0.95 -4.00 6.20
C ALA A 91 1.76 -4.03 7.50
N ILE A 92 1.56 -5.10 8.28
CA ILE A 92 2.42 -5.47 9.40
C ILE A 92 3.83 -5.68 8.86
N LYS A 93 4.81 -4.97 9.45
CA LYS A 93 6.19 -4.95 8.98
C LYS A 93 7.05 -5.95 9.71
N VAL A 94 8.24 -6.21 9.14
CA VAL A 94 9.30 -6.94 9.82
C VAL A 94 9.57 -6.31 11.20
N ASN A 95 9.87 -7.15 12.18
CA ASN A 95 10.12 -6.75 13.58
C ASN A 95 8.93 -6.13 14.32
N MET A 96 7.70 -6.28 13.82
CA MET A 96 6.50 -5.98 14.60
C MET A 96 6.06 -7.24 15.37
N PRO A 97 6.22 -7.30 16.70
CA PRO A 97 5.77 -8.45 17.48
C PRO A 97 4.25 -8.60 17.40
N LEU A 98 3.78 -9.83 17.33
CA LEU A 98 2.37 -10.17 17.26
C LEU A 98 1.99 -11.04 18.45
N GLU A 99 0.80 -10.78 18.99
CA GLU A 99 0.15 -11.72 19.91
C GLU A 99 -0.41 -12.91 19.14
N HIS A 100 -0.52 -14.06 19.80
CA HIS A 100 -0.99 -15.29 19.17
C HIS A 100 -2.37 -15.14 18.51
N SER A 101 -3.30 -14.48 19.20
CA SER A 101 -4.64 -14.17 18.68
C SER A 101 -4.61 -13.38 17.37
N LYS A 102 -3.66 -12.43 17.25
CA LYS A 102 -3.47 -11.64 16.04
C LYS A 102 -2.85 -12.47 14.90
N MET A 103 -1.98 -13.42 15.22
CA MET A 103 -1.43 -14.36 14.23
C MET A 103 -2.53 -15.25 13.65
N GLU A 104 -3.38 -15.84 14.50
CA GLU A 104 -4.51 -16.66 14.06
C GLU A 104 -5.47 -15.85 13.18
N TRP A 105 -5.83 -14.64 13.62
CA TRP A 105 -6.68 -13.75 12.85
C TRP A 105 -6.08 -13.43 11.46
N LEU A 106 -4.77 -13.22 11.36
CA LEU A 106 -4.11 -12.95 10.07
C LEU A 106 -4.21 -14.14 9.12
N LEU A 107 -4.04 -15.37 9.63
CA LEU A 107 -4.16 -16.58 8.81
C LEU A 107 -5.59 -16.77 8.31
N ASP A 108 -6.59 -16.55 9.17
CA ASP A 108 -8.00 -16.61 8.81
C ASP A 108 -8.39 -15.51 7.80
N ALA A 109 -7.87 -14.30 7.97
CA ALA A 109 -8.08 -13.20 7.04
C ALA A 109 -7.43 -13.49 5.68
N LEU A 110 -6.20 -14.00 5.68
CA LEU A 110 -5.47 -14.36 4.46
C LEU A 110 -6.23 -15.44 3.68
N ALA A 111 -6.71 -16.49 4.35
CA ALA A 111 -7.44 -17.59 3.73
C ALA A 111 -8.75 -17.16 3.04
N LYS A 112 -9.30 -15.99 3.39
CA LYS A 112 -10.52 -15.42 2.79
C LYS A 112 -10.24 -14.53 1.57
N THR A 113 -8.98 -14.26 1.26
CA THR A 113 -8.61 -13.48 0.06
C THR A 113 -8.65 -14.36 -1.19
N ASP A 114 -8.88 -13.75 -2.35
CA ASP A 114 -8.91 -14.47 -3.63
C ASP A 114 -7.54 -15.04 -4.02
N CYS A 115 -6.45 -14.37 -3.62
CA CYS A 115 -5.07 -14.69 -4.00
C CYS A 115 -4.15 -14.84 -2.77
N PRO A 116 -4.37 -15.82 -1.86
CA PRO A 116 -3.69 -15.90 -0.57
C PRO A 116 -2.18 -16.21 -0.69
N MET A 117 -1.73 -16.69 -1.85
CA MET A 117 -0.35 -17.11 -2.07
C MET A 117 0.55 -15.99 -2.60
N SER A 118 -0.02 -14.87 -3.07
CA SER A 118 0.71 -13.79 -3.74
C SER A 118 0.27 -12.43 -3.21
N CYS A 119 1.23 -11.55 -2.91
CA CYS A 119 0.91 -10.19 -2.53
C CYS A 119 0.50 -9.37 -3.77
N PRO A 120 -0.10 -8.16 -3.58
CA PRO A 120 -0.49 -7.28 -4.70
C PRO A 120 0.65 -6.89 -5.67
N HIS A 121 1.91 -7.08 -5.26
CA HIS A 121 3.11 -6.84 -6.09
C HIS A 121 3.75 -8.13 -6.62
N GLY A 122 3.10 -9.29 -6.46
CA GLY A 122 3.55 -10.58 -6.99
C GLY A 122 4.57 -11.34 -6.13
N ARG A 123 4.90 -10.88 -4.91
CA ARG A 123 5.78 -11.64 -4.01
C ARG A 123 5.01 -12.80 -3.36
N PRO A 124 5.64 -13.98 -3.17
CA PRO A 124 5.01 -15.09 -2.46
C PRO A 124 4.76 -14.71 -1.01
N VAL A 125 3.55 -15.01 -0.51
CA VAL A 125 3.15 -14.74 0.89
C VAL A 125 3.38 -15.96 1.78
N VAL A 126 3.22 -17.17 1.23
CA VAL A 126 3.33 -18.44 1.96
C VAL A 126 4.36 -19.33 1.27
N LEU A 127 5.29 -19.87 2.07
CA LEU A 127 6.18 -20.95 1.68
C LEU A 127 5.71 -22.24 2.36
N ARG A 128 5.56 -23.32 1.59
CA ARG A 128 5.16 -24.62 2.10
C ARG A 128 6.34 -25.58 2.02
N TYR A 129 6.69 -26.17 3.15
CA TYR A 129 7.65 -27.27 3.23
C TYR A 129 6.92 -28.50 3.76
N SER A 130 6.96 -29.59 3.01
CA SER A 130 6.52 -30.90 3.46
C SER A 130 7.53 -31.48 4.45
N VAL A 131 7.06 -32.38 5.33
CA VAL A 131 7.94 -33.11 6.26
C VAL A 131 9.04 -33.84 5.51
N LYS A 132 8.73 -34.43 4.34
CA LYS A 132 9.70 -35.10 3.47
C LYS A 132 10.79 -34.15 2.96
N GLU A 133 10.45 -32.92 2.57
CA GLU A 133 11.43 -31.92 2.13
C GLU A 133 12.35 -31.52 3.29
N ILE A 134 11.80 -31.39 4.49
CA ILE A 134 12.57 -31.13 5.71
C ILE A 134 13.52 -32.30 5.99
N GLU A 135 13.02 -33.54 6.02
CA GLU A 135 13.83 -34.75 6.26
C GLU A 135 14.98 -34.90 5.25
N LYS A 136 14.69 -34.67 3.97
CA LYS A 136 15.70 -34.68 2.91
C LYS A 136 16.77 -33.60 3.13
N ALA A 137 16.40 -32.40 3.54
CA ALA A 137 17.34 -31.31 3.81
C ALA A 137 18.29 -31.63 4.99
N PHE A 138 17.86 -32.48 5.91
CA PHE A 138 18.67 -33.01 7.01
C PHE A 138 19.33 -34.37 6.70
N HIS A 139 19.30 -34.83 5.44
CA HIS A 139 19.87 -36.12 4.99
C HIS A 139 19.34 -37.34 5.76
N ARG A 140 18.06 -37.31 6.16
CA ARG A 140 17.41 -38.42 6.87
C ARG A 140 16.75 -39.45 5.95
N ILE A 141 16.66 -39.14 4.65
CA ILE A 141 16.17 -39.96 3.54
C ILE A 141 16.96 -39.67 2.26
#